data_AF-A0A0J7JUM2-F1
#
_entry.id   AF-A0A0J7JUM2-F1
#
_cell.length_a   1.000
_cell.length_b   1.000
_cell.length_c   1.000
_cell.angle_alpha   90.00
_cell.angle_beta   90.00
_cell.angle_gamma   90.00
#
_symmetry.space_group_name_H-M   'P 1'
#
loop_
_entity.id
_entity.type
_entity.pdbx_description
1 polymer ?
#
loop_
_entity_poly.entity_id
_entity_poly.type
_entity_poly.pdbx_seq_one_letter_code
_entity_poly.pdbx_strand_id
1 'polypeptide(L)'
;FLLQSFLKLFNEIIDDKPSGVLIPIPQYPLYSATLAEFGLAQIGYYLDEDNKWSLEISELERALGECKGTCNPRVLVVINPGNPTGQVLTRANIESVIRFAHKNHLFLLADEVYQDNIYDKDSAFHSFKKVMTEMGEPYSKMELASFMSISKGA
;
A
#
# COMPACT_ATOMS: atom_id res chain seq x y z
N PHE A 1 14.46 -1.62 -8.41
CA PHE A 1 14.88 -3.01 -8.64
C PHE A 1 14.02 -4.01 -7.87
N LEU A 2 14.07 -4.09 -6.53
CA LEU A 2 13.30 -5.11 -5.78
C LEU A 2 11.78 -4.98 -5.94
N LEU A 3 11.25 -3.75 -5.85
CA LEU A 3 9.81 -3.46 -5.94
C LEU A 3 9.20 -3.91 -7.28
N GLN A 4 9.87 -3.58 -8.38
CA GLN A 4 9.47 -4.00 -9.72
C GLN A 4 9.43 -5.53 -9.83
N SER A 5 10.46 -6.22 -9.29
CA SER A 5 10.47 -7.68 -9.28
C SER A 5 9.29 -8.29 -8.53
N PHE A 6 8.87 -7.70 -7.41
CA PHE A 6 7.69 -8.16 -6.67
C PHE A 6 6.39 -7.94 -7.43
N LEU A 7 6.18 -6.76 -8.00
CA LEU A 7 4.98 -6.49 -8.79
C LEU A 7 4.84 -7.45 -9.99
N LYS A 8 5.97 -7.79 -10.63
CA LYS A 8 5.99 -8.76 -11.73
C LYS A 8 5.45 -10.14 -11.34
N LEU A 9 5.54 -10.56 -10.08
CA LEU A 9 4.99 -11.84 -9.61
C LEU A 9 3.46 -11.90 -9.68
N PHE A 10 2.79 -10.75 -9.74
CA PHE A 10 1.33 -10.66 -9.81
C PHE A 10 0.82 -10.49 -11.24
N ASN A 11 1.67 -10.62 -12.27
CA ASN A 11 1.25 -10.54 -13.67
C ASN A 11 0.55 -11.84 -14.09
N GLU A 12 -0.69 -11.98 -13.62
CA GLU A 12 -1.58 -13.09 -13.94
C GLU A 12 -2.91 -12.56 -14.49
N ILE A 13 -3.47 -13.29 -15.46
CA ILE A 13 -4.83 -13.10 -15.97
C ILE A 13 -5.72 -14.15 -15.32
N ILE A 14 -6.79 -13.71 -14.67
CA ILE A 14 -7.75 -14.57 -13.95
C ILE A 14 -9.14 -14.18 -14.44
N ASP A 15 -9.94 -15.15 -14.88
CA ASP A 15 -11.28 -14.92 -15.43
C ASP A 15 -11.29 -13.82 -16.52
N ASP A 16 -10.35 -13.92 -17.46
CA ASP A 16 -10.14 -12.99 -18.58
C ASP A 16 -9.84 -11.54 -18.15
N LYS A 17 -9.43 -11.32 -16.90
CA LYS A 17 -9.12 -9.99 -16.35
C LYS A 17 -7.71 -9.94 -15.77
N PRO A 18 -6.99 -8.82 -15.93
CA PRO A 18 -5.69 -8.65 -15.34
C PRO A 18 -5.79 -8.55 -13.81
N SER A 19 -4.69 -8.88 -13.14
CA SER A 19 -4.53 -8.57 -11.72
C SER A 19 -4.41 -7.06 -11.50
N GLY A 20 -5.05 -6.59 -10.43
CA GLY A 20 -5.13 -5.18 -10.06
C GLY A 20 -4.32 -4.84 -8.82
N VAL A 21 -3.72 -3.65 -8.81
CA VAL A 21 -2.89 -3.15 -7.73
C VAL A 21 -3.45 -1.81 -7.25
N LEU A 22 -3.78 -1.76 -5.95
CA LEU A 22 -4.18 -0.52 -5.29
C LEU A 22 -2.95 0.33 -5.00
N ILE A 23 -2.93 1.57 -5.50
CA ILE A 23 -1.85 2.53 -5.26
C ILE A 23 -2.41 3.88 -4.82
N PRO A 24 -1.71 4.62 -3.94
CA PRO A 24 -2.17 5.92 -3.47
C PRO A 24 -2.16 6.96 -4.60
N ILE A 25 -2.99 7.97 -4.49
CA ILE A 25 -2.97 9.18 -5.31
C ILE A 25 -2.96 10.39 -4.35
N PRO A 26 -1.97 11.30 -4.44
CA PRO A 26 -0.80 11.26 -5.34
C PRO A 26 0.25 10.21 -4.92
N GLN A 27 1.11 9.80 -5.86
CA GLN A 27 2.19 8.85 -5.62
C GLN A 27 3.44 9.14 -6.45
N TYR A 28 4.57 8.58 -6.03
CA TYR A 28 5.83 8.64 -6.77
C TYR A 28 5.73 7.87 -8.10
N PRO A 29 5.82 8.51 -9.28
CA PRO A 29 5.42 7.96 -10.61
C PRO A 29 5.93 6.56 -11.01
N LEU A 30 6.91 6.02 -10.30
CA LEU A 30 7.44 4.68 -10.47
C LEU A 30 6.36 3.59 -10.45
N TYR A 31 5.37 3.64 -9.56
CA TYR A 31 4.37 2.56 -9.49
C TYR A 31 3.51 2.53 -10.74
N SER A 32 2.89 3.65 -11.11
CA SER A 32 2.05 3.73 -12.31
C SER A 32 2.80 3.30 -13.59
N ALA A 33 4.07 3.71 -13.74
CA ALA A 33 4.89 3.28 -14.88
C ALA A 33 5.18 1.77 -14.85
N THR A 34 5.50 1.22 -13.68
CA THR A 34 5.79 -0.21 -13.50
C THR A 34 4.55 -1.08 -13.74
N LEU A 35 3.37 -0.65 -13.28
CA LEU A 35 2.12 -1.37 -13.50
C LEU A 35 1.79 -1.46 -15.00
N ALA A 36 1.93 -0.33 -15.71
CA ALA A 36 1.72 -0.30 -17.16
C ALA A 36 2.71 -1.20 -17.91
N GLU A 37 3.99 -1.20 -17.52
CA GLU A 37 5.02 -2.06 -18.11
C GLU A 37 4.72 -3.55 -17.95
N PHE A 38 4.12 -3.95 -16.81
CA PHE A 38 3.80 -5.35 -16.53
C PHE A 38 2.37 -5.76 -16.87
N GLY A 39 1.55 -4.88 -17.44
CA GLY A 39 0.16 -5.18 -17.79
C GLY A 39 -0.77 -5.37 -16.57
N LEU A 40 -0.40 -4.79 -15.43
CA LEU A 40 -1.20 -4.80 -14.21
C LEU A 40 -2.19 -3.65 -14.23
N ALA A 41 -3.43 -3.90 -13.80
CA ALA A 41 -4.43 -2.85 -13.69
C ALA A 41 -4.14 -1.93 -12.50
N GLN A 42 -4.15 -0.62 -12.75
CA GLN A 42 -4.03 0.37 -11.70
C GLN A 42 -5.38 0.63 -11.05
N ILE A 43 -5.45 0.50 -9.72
CA ILE A 43 -6.60 0.88 -8.90
C ILE A 43 -6.16 2.05 -8.01
N GLY A 44 -6.55 3.27 -8.39
CA GLY A 44 -6.18 4.47 -7.63
C GLY A 44 -7.08 4.66 -6.41
N TYR A 45 -6.49 4.83 -5.23
CA TYR A 45 -7.18 5.33 -4.06
C TYR A 45 -6.63 6.70 -3.66
N TYR A 46 -7.51 7.66 -3.37
CA TYR A 46 -7.11 9.03 -3.07
C TYR A 46 -6.73 9.18 -1.58
N LEU A 47 -5.70 9.97 -1.33
CA LEU A 47 -5.38 10.41 0.02
C LEU A 47 -6.15 11.70 0.31
N ASP A 48 -6.61 11.87 1.55
CA ASP A 48 -7.41 13.04 1.95
C ASP A 48 -6.50 14.25 2.22
N GLU A 49 -6.35 15.12 1.23
CA GLU A 49 -5.53 16.34 1.31
C GLU A 49 -5.96 17.25 2.48
N ASP A 50 -7.27 17.42 2.70
CA ASP A 50 -7.83 18.27 3.76
C ASP A 50 -7.54 17.69 5.15
N ASN A 51 -7.35 16.37 5.25
CA ASN A 51 -7.01 15.67 6.48
C ASN A 51 -5.55 15.17 6.52
N LYS A 52 -4.61 16.04 6.12
CA LYS A 52 -3.15 15.78 6.18
C LYS A 52 -2.71 14.55 5.38
N TRP A 53 -3.33 14.32 4.23
CA TRP A 53 -3.09 13.16 3.36
C TRP A 53 -3.37 11.82 4.05
N SER A 54 -4.38 11.78 4.93
CA SER A 54 -4.77 10.54 5.60
C SER A 54 -5.27 9.50 4.60
N LEU A 55 -5.08 8.23 4.97
CA LEU A 55 -5.60 7.10 4.23
C LEU A 55 -6.90 6.65 4.89
N GLU A 56 -8.02 6.83 4.18
CA GLU A 56 -9.35 6.45 4.67
C GLU A 56 -9.79 5.08 4.14
N ILE A 57 -10.33 4.23 5.02
CA ILE A 57 -10.80 2.89 4.63
C ILE A 57 -12.00 2.96 3.67
N SER A 58 -12.88 3.95 3.84
CA SER A 58 -13.99 4.19 2.92
C SER A 58 -13.52 4.46 1.49
N GLU A 59 -12.36 5.11 1.35
CA GLU A 59 -11.78 5.41 0.05
C GLU A 59 -11.15 4.16 -0.59
N LEU A 60 -10.51 3.30 0.21
CA LEU A 60 -10.09 1.98 -0.26
C LEU A 60 -11.29 1.11 -0.69
N GLU A 61 -12.41 1.15 0.05
CA GLU A 61 -13.64 0.44 -0.30
C GLU A 61 -14.27 0.99 -1.60
N ARG A 62 -14.27 2.31 -1.81
CA ARG A 62 -14.70 2.94 -3.07
C ARG A 62 -13.84 2.44 -4.25
N ALA A 63 -12.52 2.49 -4.11
CA ALA A 63 -11.59 2.09 -5.17
C ALA A 63 -11.75 0.60 -5.56
N LEU A 64 -11.93 -0.29 -4.58
CA LEU A 64 -12.28 -1.69 -4.84
C LEU A 64 -13.65 -1.85 -5.50
N GLY A 65 -14.62 -1.00 -5.15
CA GLY A 65 -15.95 -1.00 -5.76
C GLY A 65 -15.91 -0.68 -7.25
N GLU A 66 -15.14 0.33 -7.64
CA GLU A 66 -15.07 0.81 -9.03
C GLU A 66 -14.32 -0.14 -9.96
N CYS A 67 -13.36 -0.91 -9.46
CA CYS A 67 -12.61 -1.85 -10.28
C CYS A 67 -13.35 -3.17 -10.52
N LYS A 68 -14.51 -3.39 -9.87
CA LYS A 68 -15.32 -4.60 -10.03
C LYS A 68 -15.69 -4.81 -11.50
N GLY A 69 -15.34 -5.98 -12.03
CA GLY A 69 -15.61 -6.33 -13.42
C GLY A 69 -14.49 -5.96 -14.39
N THR A 70 -13.57 -5.07 -14.01
CA THR A 70 -12.46 -4.62 -14.87
C THR A 70 -11.16 -5.36 -14.58
N CYS A 71 -10.87 -5.64 -13.31
CA CYS A 71 -9.68 -6.37 -12.89
C CYS A 71 -9.94 -7.17 -11.59
N ASN A 72 -8.98 -8.01 -11.20
CA ASN A 72 -9.01 -8.74 -9.94
C ASN A 72 -8.01 -8.10 -8.97
N PRO A 73 -8.46 -7.37 -7.93
CA PRO A 73 -7.56 -6.77 -6.94
C PRO A 73 -6.74 -7.83 -6.22
N ARG A 74 -5.41 -7.69 -6.21
CA ARG A 74 -4.49 -8.66 -5.58
C ARG A 74 -3.51 -8.02 -4.61
N VAL A 75 -3.12 -6.77 -4.84
CA VAL A 75 -2.06 -6.10 -4.07
C VAL A 75 -2.54 -4.74 -3.59
N LEU A 76 -2.24 -4.40 -2.34
CA LEU A 76 -2.37 -3.06 -1.80
C LEU A 76 -0.99 -2.51 -1.47
N VAL A 77 -0.62 -1.44 -2.17
CA VAL A 77 0.60 -0.67 -1.91
C VAL A 77 0.28 0.42 -0.89
N VAL A 78 1.12 0.53 0.14
CA VAL A 78 1.09 1.63 1.11
C VAL A 78 2.48 2.23 1.20
N ILE A 79 2.58 3.56 1.08
CA ILE A 79 3.84 4.30 1.20
C ILE A 79 3.81 5.05 2.53
N ASN A 80 4.67 4.68 3.49
CA ASN A 80 4.69 5.24 4.83
C ASN A 80 6.11 5.29 5.43
N PRO A 81 6.67 6.47 5.74
CA PRO A 81 6.13 7.81 5.46
C PRO A 81 5.92 8.07 3.96
N GLY A 82 4.87 8.84 3.62
CA GLY A 82 4.44 8.99 2.23
C GLY A 82 5.30 9.90 1.38
N ASN A 83 5.32 9.64 0.07
CA ASN A 83 6.02 10.43 -0.93
C ASN A 83 5.09 10.62 -2.15
N PRO A 84 4.74 11.86 -2.54
CA PRO A 84 5.34 13.16 -2.14
C PRO A 84 4.71 13.82 -0.90
N THR A 85 3.74 13.18 -0.26
CA THR A 85 2.83 13.80 0.72
C THR A 85 3.39 13.99 2.13
N GLY A 86 4.43 13.24 2.52
CA GLY A 86 5.12 13.40 3.81
C GLY A 86 4.33 13.00 5.05
N GLN A 87 3.13 12.43 4.91
CA GLN A 87 2.33 11.95 6.02
C GLN A 87 2.96 10.72 6.68
N VAL A 88 2.71 10.58 7.97
CA VAL A 88 3.09 9.41 8.78
C VAL A 88 1.83 8.78 9.31
N LEU A 89 1.60 7.51 8.96
CA LEU A 89 0.41 6.79 9.39
C LEU A 89 0.46 6.47 10.88
N THR A 90 -0.65 6.73 11.58
CA THR A 90 -0.80 6.32 12.97
C THR A 90 -0.93 4.79 13.07
N ARG A 91 -0.59 4.21 14.23
CA ARG A 91 -0.78 2.77 14.49
C ARG A 91 -2.23 2.32 14.23
N ALA A 92 -3.21 3.11 14.68
CA ALA A 92 -4.63 2.79 14.51
C ALA A 92 -5.06 2.78 13.02
N ASN A 93 -4.49 3.67 12.21
CA ASN A 93 -4.71 3.68 10.77
C ASN A 93 -4.08 2.43 10.11
N ILE A 94 -2.84 2.10 10.45
CA ILE A 94 -2.16 0.89 9.97
C ILE A 94 -2.96 -0.37 10.30
N GLU A 95 -3.47 -0.50 11.54
CA GLU A 95 -4.32 -1.63 11.91
C GLU A 95 -5.61 -1.71 11.06
N SER A 96 -6.21 -0.57 10.76
CA SER A 96 -7.41 -0.50 9.91
C SER A 96 -7.10 -0.94 8.48
N VAL A 97 -5.95 -0.54 7.94
CA VAL A 97 -5.46 -0.98 6.63
C VAL A 97 -5.19 -2.48 6.61
N ILE A 98 -4.55 -3.03 7.66
CA ILE A 98 -4.31 -4.47 7.79
C ILE A 98 -5.64 -5.24 7.82
N ARG A 99 -6.62 -4.79 8.61
CA ARG A 99 -7.96 -5.40 8.65
C ARG A 99 -8.65 -5.37 7.29
N PHE A 100 -8.54 -4.25 6.58
CA PHE A 100 -9.07 -4.10 5.24
C PHE A 100 -8.40 -5.07 4.24
N ALA A 101 -7.07 -5.13 4.23
CA ALA A 101 -6.33 -6.03 3.35
C ALA A 101 -6.67 -7.50 3.63
N HIS A 102 -6.78 -7.88 4.91
CA HIS A 102 -7.19 -9.23 5.31
C HIS A 102 -8.59 -9.58 4.79
N LYS A 103 -9.56 -8.69 5.02
CA LYS A 103 -10.97 -8.86 4.60
C LYS A 103 -11.10 -9.08 3.09
N ASN A 104 -10.22 -8.46 2.31
CA ASN A 104 -10.26 -8.49 0.86
C ASN A 104 -9.20 -9.42 0.23
N HIS A 105 -8.50 -10.22 1.04
CA HIS A 105 -7.43 -11.13 0.58
C HIS A 105 -6.36 -10.45 -0.29
N LEU A 106 -5.95 -9.24 0.13
CA LEU A 106 -4.94 -8.46 -0.57
C LEU A 106 -3.55 -8.71 0.04
N PHE A 107 -2.57 -8.89 -0.84
CA PHE A 107 -1.17 -8.87 -0.47
C PHE A 107 -0.76 -7.44 -0.08
N LEU A 108 -0.13 -7.26 1.08
CA LEU A 108 0.35 -5.94 1.51
C LEU A 108 1.76 -5.68 1.02
N LEU A 109 1.95 -4.56 0.31
CA LEU A 109 3.24 -4.04 -0.09
C LEU A 109 3.49 -2.73 0.66
N ALA A 110 4.31 -2.78 1.71
CA ALA A 110 4.63 -1.63 2.56
C ALA A 110 5.97 -1.01 2.13
N ASP A 111 5.92 0.16 1.51
CA ASP A 111 7.08 0.97 1.13
C ASP A 111 7.47 1.89 2.30
N GLU A 112 8.46 1.46 3.06
CA GLU A 112 8.89 2.06 4.34
C GLU A 112 10.29 2.69 4.22
N VAL A 113 10.66 3.12 3.02
CA VAL A 113 12.01 3.68 2.72
C VAL A 113 12.32 4.99 3.45
N TYR A 114 11.30 5.71 3.91
CA TYR A 114 11.45 6.97 4.67
C TYR A 114 11.28 6.78 6.18
N GLN A 115 11.38 5.54 6.70
CA GLN A 115 11.08 5.25 8.11
C GLN A 115 11.90 6.07 9.14
N ASP A 116 13.11 6.51 8.77
CA ASP A 116 13.97 7.35 9.62
C ASP A 116 13.69 8.86 9.46
N ASN A 117 12.89 9.28 8.47
CA ASN A 117 12.63 10.68 8.12
C ASN A 117 11.33 11.20 8.76
N ILE A 118 11.27 11.22 10.10
CA ILE A 118 10.11 11.72 10.84
C ILE A 118 10.46 13.05 11.49
N TYR A 119 9.81 14.12 11.03
CA TYR A 119 10.08 15.48 11.50
C TYR A 119 9.05 15.99 12.52
N ASP A 120 7.82 15.47 12.45
CA ASP A 120 6.77 15.82 13.39
C ASP A 120 6.99 15.09 14.73
N LYS A 121 6.99 15.85 15.83
CA LYS A 121 7.25 15.33 17.17
C LYS A 121 6.10 14.49 17.72
N ASP A 122 4.89 14.73 17.21
CA ASP A 122 3.69 14.01 17.61
C ASP A 122 3.47 12.74 16.76
N SER A 123 4.33 12.52 15.76
CA SER A 123 4.29 11.36 14.87
C SER A 123 5.39 10.36 15.21
N ALA A 124 5.08 9.08 15.06
CA ALA A 124 6.04 7.99 15.23
C ALA A 124 5.84 6.94 14.14
N PHE A 125 6.95 6.41 13.62
CA PHE A 125 6.89 5.35 12.63
C PHE A 125 6.55 4.04 13.30
N HIS A 126 5.58 3.35 12.72
CA HIS A 126 5.23 2.00 13.08
C HIS A 126 5.33 1.16 11.82
N SER A 127 6.21 0.16 11.82
CA SER A 127 6.30 -0.72 10.66
C SER A 127 5.06 -1.61 10.57
N PHE A 128 4.60 -1.87 9.35
CA PHE A 128 3.51 -2.81 9.09
C PHE A 128 3.84 -4.18 9.69
N LYS A 129 5.10 -4.64 9.59
CA LYS A 129 5.51 -5.92 10.17
C LYS A 129 5.33 -5.97 11.68
N LYS A 130 5.69 -4.91 12.41
CA LYS A 130 5.51 -4.83 13.87
C LYS A 130 4.03 -4.88 14.22
N VAL A 131 3.23 -4.01 13.61
CA VAL A 131 1.79 -3.91 13.92
C VAL A 131 1.06 -5.21 13.58
N MET A 132 1.31 -5.81 12.42
CA MET A 132 0.75 -7.11 12.03
C MET A 132 1.11 -8.22 13.02
N THR A 133 2.34 -8.24 13.53
CA THR A 133 2.78 -9.24 14.51
C THR A 133 2.07 -9.04 15.85
N GLU A 134 1.96 -7.79 16.31
CA GLU A 134 1.26 -7.44 17.57
C GLU A 134 -0.25 -7.69 17.51
N MET A 135 -0.87 -7.58 16.33
CA MET A 135 -2.29 -7.89 16.14
C MET A 135 -2.60 -9.39 16.28
N GLY A 136 -1.60 -10.27 16.20
CA GLY A 136 -1.79 -11.71 16.32
C GLY A 136 -2.55 -12.35 15.15
N GLU A 137 -2.93 -13.62 15.30
CA GLU A 137 -3.70 -14.33 14.27
C GLU A 137 -5.13 -13.76 14.16
N PRO A 138 -5.68 -13.66 12.93
CA PRO A 138 -5.12 -14.17 11.67
C PRO A 138 -4.12 -13.22 10.97
N TYR A 139 -4.00 -11.99 11.43
CA TYR A 139 -3.26 -10.91 10.75
C TYR A 139 -1.76 -11.15 10.66
N SER A 140 -1.15 -11.73 11.69
CA SER A 140 0.28 -12.04 11.75
C SER A 140 0.74 -13.04 10.68
N LYS A 141 -0.20 -13.81 10.09
CA LYS A 141 0.04 -14.79 9.02
C LYS A 141 -0.24 -14.26 7.62
N MET A 142 -0.73 -13.03 7.49
CA MET A 142 -0.98 -12.44 6.17
C MET A 142 0.31 -12.21 5.39
N GLU A 143 0.17 -12.19 4.08
CA GLU A 143 1.25 -11.93 3.16
C GLU A 143 1.62 -10.43 3.17
N LEU A 144 2.89 -10.15 3.46
CA LEU A 144 3.47 -8.80 3.53
C LEU A 144 4.85 -8.81 2.90
N ALA A 145 5.14 -7.82 2.05
CA ALA A 145 6.49 -7.41 1.71
C ALA A 145 6.73 -5.97 2.20
N SER A 146 7.68 -5.80 3.12
CA SER A 146 8.16 -4.49 3.58
C SER A 146 9.47 -4.13 2.87
N PHE A 147 9.60 -2.89 2.41
CA PHE A 147 10.77 -2.39 1.69
C PHE A 147 11.48 -1.29 2.49
N MET A 148 12.82 -1.35 2.48
CA MET A 148 13.70 -0.33 3.05
C MET A 148 14.87 -0.09 2.08
N SER A 149 15.47 1.10 2.13
CA SER A 149 16.59 1.49 1.28
C SER A 149 17.58 2.37 2.03
N ILE A 150 18.87 2.21 1.75
CA ILE A 150 19.94 3.08 2.25
C ILE A 150 20.07 4.40 1.46
N SER A 151 19.30 4.56 0.37
CA SER A 151 19.34 5.76 -0.46
C SER A 151 18.57 6.94 0.14
N LYS A 152 17.86 6.71 1.25
CA LYS A 152 17.06 7.65 2.04
C LYS A 152 17.34 7.37 3.52
N GLY A 153 17.05 8.33 4.41
CA GLY A 153 17.46 8.26 5.81
C GLY A 153 18.92 8.73 6.00
N ALA A 154 19.06 10.01 6.39
CA ALA A 154 20.31 10.62 6.86
C ALA A 154 19.97 11.65 7.94
#